data_AF-A0A1H0PY08-F1
#
_entry.id   AF-A0A1H0PY08-F1
#
_cell.length_a   1.000
_cell.length_b   1.000
_cell.length_c   1.000
_cell.angle_alpha   90.00
_cell.angle_beta   90.00
_cell.angle_gamma   90.00
#
_symmetry.space_group_name_H-M   'P 1'
#
loop_
_entity.id
_entity.type
_entity.pdbx_description
1 polymer ?
#
loop_
_entity_poly.entity_id
_entity_poly.type
_entity_poly.pdbx_seq_one_letter_code
_entity_poly.pdbx_strand_id
1 'polypeptide(L)' 'MKIKMSEVIEQRDSLKSSISKTKSQLSSAKKKLKKASNSDALKGDVKDAIDNKINNYQVAFVDELCEQFGCYCTRL' A
#
# COMPACT_ATOMS: atom_id res chain seq x y z
N MET A 1 9.79 -4.41 34.06
CA MET A 1 10.41 -4.72 32.75
C MET A 1 10.86 -3.40 32.13
N LYS A 2 12.11 -3.28 31.64
CA LYS A 2 12.61 -2.06 30.96
C LYS A 2 12.75 -2.37 29.47
N ILE A 3 12.07 -1.60 28.62
CA ILE A 3 12.18 -1.74 27.16
C ILE A 3 13.38 -0.91 26.69
N LYS A 4 14.23 -1.47 25.82
CA LYS A 4 15.29 -0.70 25.19
C LYS A 4 14.69 0.12 24.05
N MET A 5 14.79 1.44 24.14
CA MET A 5 14.22 2.34 23.13
C MET A 5 14.86 2.15 21.74
N SER A 6 16.13 1.74 21.69
CA SER A 6 16.82 1.42 20.43
C SER A 6 16.14 0.30 19.65
N GLU A 7 15.74 -0.78 20.34
CA GLU A 7 15.03 -1.92 19.72
C GLU A 7 13.67 -1.48 19.18
N VAL A 8 12.96 -0.57 19.88
CA VAL A 8 11.68 -0.01 19.42
C VAL A 8 11.85 0.81 18.14
N ILE A 9 12.89 1.64 18.08
CA ILE A 9 13.22 2.46 16.91
C ILE A 9 13.58 1.58 15.70
N GLU A 10 14.41 0.57 15.89
CA GLU A 10 14.79 -0.38 14.83
C GLU A 10 13.58 -1.11 14.25
N GLN A 11 12.67 -1.57 15.11
CA GLN A 11 11.44 -2.24 14.67
C GLN A 11 10.50 -1.29 13.93
N ARG A 12 10.37 -0.04 14.38
CA ARG A 12 9.60 1.00 13.69
C ARG A 12 10.14 1.25 12.27
N ASP A 13 11.45 1.37 12.12
CA ASP A 13 12.07 1.68 10.83
C ASP A 13 11.95 0.49 9.85
N SER A 14 12.09 -0.74 10.36
CA SER A 14 11.82 -1.96 9.61
C SER A 14 10.36 -2.03 9.13
N LEU A 15 9.40 -1.70 10.01
CA LEU A 15 7.98 -1.65 9.67
C LEU A 15 7.69 -0.59 8.61
N LYS A 16 8.25 0.62 8.75
CA LYS A 16 8.12 1.71 7.76
C LYS A 16 8.64 1.30 6.39
N SER A 17 9.79 0.62 6.34
CA SER A 17 10.36 0.09 5.10
C SER A 17 9.44 -0.94 4.43
N SER A 18 8.87 -1.84 5.24
CA SER A 18 7.93 -2.87 4.78
C SER A 18 6.63 -2.27 4.22
N ILE A 19 6.09 -1.24 4.88
CA ILE A 19 4.92 -0.48 4.40
C ILE A 19 5.24 0.16 3.04
N SER A 20 6.38 0.83 2.91
CA SER A 20 6.80 1.47 1.66
C SER A 20 6.92 0.47 0.49
N LYS A 21 7.57 -0.67 0.74
CA LYS A 21 7.69 -1.77 -0.25
C LYS A 21 6.32 -2.28 -0.68
N THR A 22 5.43 -2.53 0.28
CA THR A 22 4.07 -3.01 0.03
C THR A 22 3.28 -2.02 -0.82
N LYS A 23 3.35 -0.72 -0.52
CA LYS A 23 2.71 0.35 -1.30
C LYS A 23 3.22 0.38 -2.74
N SER A 24 4.53 0.24 -2.94
CA SER A 24 5.14 0.19 -4.27
C SER A 24 4.72 -1.06 -5.07
N GLN A 25 4.68 -2.22 -4.43
CA GLN A 25 4.21 -3.47 -5.04
C GLN A 25 2.73 -3.38 -5.43
N LEU A 26 1.88 -2.85 -4.55
CA LEU A 26 0.46 -2.66 -4.81
C LEU A 26 0.22 -1.69 -5.98
N SER A 27 0.95 -0.57 -6.02
CA SER A 27 0.90 0.39 -7.14
C SER A 27 1.32 -0.26 -8.46
N SER A 28 2.38 -1.07 -8.43
CA SER A 28 2.87 -1.80 -9.60
C SER A 28 1.87 -2.86 -10.09
N ALA A 29 1.25 -3.61 -9.17
CA ALA A 29 0.20 -4.56 -9.49
C ALA A 29 -1.02 -3.87 -10.11
N LYS A 30 -1.46 -2.74 -9.54
CA LYS A 30 -2.55 -1.92 -10.10
C LYS A 30 -2.25 -1.46 -11.53
N LYS A 31 -1.02 -1.00 -11.80
CA LYS A 31 -0.59 -0.63 -13.15
C LYS A 31 -0.63 -1.80 -14.12
N LYS A 32 -0.16 -2.99 -13.73
CA LYS A 32 -0.21 -4.20 -14.56
C LYS A 32 -1.65 -4.62 -14.88
N LEU A 33 -2.52 -4.63 -13.87
CA LEU A 33 -3.94 -4.92 -14.02
C LEU A 33 -4.64 -3.93 -14.97
N LYS A 34 -4.35 -2.63 -14.84
CA LYS A 34 -4.90 -1.61 -15.74
C LYS A 34 -4.42 -1.77 -17.18
N LYS A 35 -3.14 -2.14 -17.38
CA LYS A 35 -2.62 -2.47 -18.71
C LYS A 35 -3.30 -3.70 -19.32
N ALA A 36 -3.55 -4.73 -18.52
CA ALA A 36 -4.27 -5.92 -18.98
C ALA A 36 -5.73 -5.59 -19.35
N SER A 37 -6.43 -4.84 -18.50
CA SER A 37 -7.80 -4.38 -18.77
C SER A 37 -7.91 -3.49 -20.02
N ASN A 38 -6.89 -2.69 -20.31
CA ASN A 38 -6.84 -1.83 -21.50
C ASN A 38 -6.31 -2.53 -22.75
N SER A 39 -5.95 -3.82 -22.66
CA SER A 39 -5.55 -4.59 -23.83
C SER A 39 -6.77 -5.06 -24.61
N ASP A 40 -6.63 -5.25 -25.92
CA ASP A 40 -7.69 -5.79 -26.78
C ASP A 40 -8.11 -7.23 -26.42
N ALA A 41 -7.40 -7.87 -25.49
CA ALA A 41 -7.71 -9.21 -25.00
C ALA A 41 -8.93 -9.25 -24.07
N LEU A 42 -9.29 -8.13 -23.44
CA LEU A 42 -10.45 -8.03 -22.54
C LEU A 42 -11.49 -7.06 -23.14
N LYS A 43 -12.71 -7.55 -23.36
CA LYS A 43 -13.83 -6.76 -23.92
C LYS A 43 -15.13 -7.08 -23.20
N GLY A 44 -16.10 -6.16 -23.28
CA GLY A 44 -17.43 -6.31 -22.67
C GLY A 44 -17.40 -6.32 -21.14
N ASP A 45 -18.42 -6.93 -20.54
CA ASP A 45 -18.70 -6.86 -19.10
C ASP A 45 -17.53 -7.29 -18.19
N VAL A 46 -16.66 -8.19 -18.67
CA VAL A 46 -15.48 -8.64 -17.93
C VAL A 46 -14.46 -7.51 -17.77
N LYS A 47 -14.27 -6.69 -18.80
CA LYS A 47 -13.40 -5.51 -18.75
C LYS A 47 -13.95 -4.49 -17.75
N ASP A 48 -15.24 -4.20 -17.85
CA ASP A 48 -15.89 -3.20 -16.99
C ASP A 48 -15.89 -3.63 -15.52
N ALA A 49 -16.11 -4.92 -15.24
CA ALA A 49 -16.01 -5.47 -13.90
C ALA A 49 -14.58 -5.35 -13.31
N ILE A 50 -13.54 -5.57 -14.13
CA ILE A 50 -12.14 -5.42 -13.71
C ILE A 50 -11.78 -3.96 -13.49
N ASP A 51 -12.18 -3.05 -14.39
CA ASP A 51 -11.93 -1.62 -14.25
C ASP A 51 -12.62 -1.05 -13.02
N ASN A 52 -13.86 -1.46 -12.75
CA ASN A 52 -14.57 -1.07 -11.54
C ASN A 52 -13.86 -1.56 -10.28
N LYS A 53 -13.35 -2.81 -10.26
CA LYS A 53 -12.56 -3.31 -9.12
C LYS A 53 -11.23 -2.55 -8.95
N ILE A 54 -10.55 -2.17 -10.03
CA ILE A 54 -9.29 -1.40 -9.98
C ILE A 54 -9.51 0.02 -9.47
N ASN A 55 -10.60 0.67 -9.90
CA ASN A 55 -10.91 2.05 -9.56
C ASN A 55 -11.51 2.19 -8.16
N ASN A 56 -12.33 1.22 -7.74
CA ASN A 56 -12.99 1.23 -6.44
C ASN A 56 -12.16 0.59 -5.31
N TYR A 57 -10.94 0.13 -5.60
CA TYR A 57 -10.03 -0.40 -4.58
C TYR A 57 -9.49 0.75 -3.70
N GLN A 58 -10.09 0.93 -2.53
CA GLN A 58 -9.58 1.81 -1.49
C GLN A 58 -8.50 1.09 -0.69
N VAL A 59 -7.29 1.66 -0.66
CA VAL A 59 -6.21 1.18 0.22
C VAL A 59 -6.33 1.89 1.58
N ALA A 60 -7.47 1.72 2.26
CA ALA A 60 -7.73 2.41 3.52
C ALA A 60 -6.65 2.13 4.59
N PHE A 61 -6.09 0.91 4.58
CA PHE A 61 -5.21 0.44 5.65
C PHE A 61 -3.77 0.98 5.60
N VAL A 62 -3.27 1.38 4.42
CA VAL A 62 -1.84 1.74 4.25
C VAL A 62 -1.58 3.21 4.56
N ASP A 63 -2.53 4.09 4.27
CA ASP A 63 -2.37 5.53 4.51
C ASP A 63 -2.54 5.87 6.00
N GLU A 64 -3.47 5.22 6.72
CA GLU A 64 -3.63 5.37 8.17
C GLU A 64 -2.39 4.94 8.97
N LEU A 65 -1.73 3.83 8.56
CA LEU A 65 -0.48 3.40 9.18
C LEU A 65 0.65 4.40 8.92
N CYS A 66 0.74 4.96 7.72
CA CYS A 66 1.80 5.91 7.38
C CYS A 66 1.63 7.25 8.12
N GLU A 67 0.39 7.71 8.32
CA GLU A 67 0.09 8.89 9.13
C GLU A 67 0.31 8.65 10.63
N GLN A 68 -0.18 7.55 11.20
CA GLN A 68 0.03 7.25 12.62
C GLN A 68 1.53 7.15 12.94
N PHE A 69 2.29 6.32 12.22
CA PHE A 69 3.72 6.14 12.49
C PHE A 69 4.57 7.35 12.08
N GLY A 70 4.10 8.17 11.12
CA GLY A 70 4.75 9.43 10.75
C GLY A 70 4.59 10.52 11.82
N CYS A 71 3.41 10.62 12.44
CA CYS A 71 3.12 11.60 13.51
C CYS A 71 3.80 11.27 14.85
N TYR A 72 4.08 10.00 15.15
CA TYR A 72 4.80 9.62 16.38
C TYR A 72 6.30 9.94 16.34
N CYS A 73 6.91 10.18 15.16
CA CYS A 73 8.33 10.52 15.03
C CYS A 73 8.65 12.01 15.15
N THR A 74 7.70 12.92 14.91
CA THR A 74 7.92 14.37 14.99
C THR A 74 7.70 14.95 16.39
N ARG A 75 7.38 14.09 17.37
CA ARG A 75 7.03 14.50 18.75
C ARG A 75 7.97 13.94 19.82
N LEU A 76 9.12 13.39 19.41
CA LEU A 76 10.23 12.96 20.28
C LEU A 76 11.46 13.81 20.01
#